data_AF-A0A7R9ME11-F1
#
_entry.id   AF-A0A7R9ME11-F1
#
_cell.length_a   1.000
_cell.length_b   1.000
_cell.length_c   1.000
_cell.angle_alpha   90.00
_cell.angle_beta   90.00
_cell.angle_gamma   90.00
#
_symmetry.space_group_name_H-M   'P 1'
#
loop_
_entity.id
_entity.type
_entity.pdbx_description
1 polymer ?
#
loop_
_entity_poly.entity_id
_entity_poly.type
_entity_poly.pdbx_seq_one_letter_code
_entity_poly.pdbx_strand_id
1 'polypeptide(L)'
;YFKLRGLAQPIRLLLKYTGTPFTDKYYDVDSDLISFRDEWYTEKFTLGLDFPNVPYYIDANVKLTQSIAILRYLGRKHGLVARDETGLVRQDLSEQQLVDYRSEFVEIRDKFNDIEESTKDKFITETLPHWLDQLSKFLGSHQWFVGQTLTYVDFLGYETLDRFRLLSAETLKKYHNLVQYLDRFENLPQIKAYMKSNEFISWPLFGPHAHWGKFILKGIEWQHRYKDLDVESHTAYRALNNMVALLIQFRSVCLSDFRWYSPNRFADKLRHKRSDVSVAVITGADDDVGKETAISLAKLGVKVIMGVNSVEEGHKIIDELKTEDQEMVFDVTL
;
A
#
# COMPACT_ATOMS: atom_id res chain seq x y z
N TYR A 1 -10.13 14.43 0.42
CA TYR A 1 -9.85 13.00 0.14
C TYR A 1 -8.85 12.47 1.17
N PHE A 2 -8.51 11.18 1.18
CA PHE A 2 -7.39 10.69 1.98
C PHE A 2 -6.07 11.40 1.62
N LYS A 3 -5.18 11.59 2.59
CA LYS A 3 -3.85 12.21 2.43
C LYS A 3 -2.82 11.29 1.77
N LEU A 4 -3.17 10.86 0.56
CA LEU A 4 -2.40 9.99 -0.34
C LEU A 4 -2.75 10.37 -1.78
N ARG A 5 -2.02 9.89 -2.78
CA ARG A 5 -2.35 10.14 -4.20
C ARG A 5 -3.71 9.54 -4.57
N GLY A 6 -3.82 8.21 -4.57
CA GLY A 6 -5.05 7.46 -4.77
C GLY A 6 -5.91 7.96 -5.93
N LEU A 7 -7.23 7.97 -5.75
CA LEU A 7 -8.17 8.37 -6.81
C LEU A 7 -8.23 9.89 -7.04
N ALA A 8 -7.72 10.70 -6.09
CA ALA A 8 -7.79 12.15 -6.16
C ALA A 8 -6.62 12.80 -6.92
N GLN A 9 -5.51 12.09 -7.12
CA GLN A 9 -4.33 12.69 -7.75
C GLN A 9 -4.60 13.27 -9.16
N PRO A 10 -5.32 12.59 -10.07
CA PRO A 10 -5.69 13.20 -11.35
C PRO A 10 -6.49 14.49 -11.19
N ILE A 11 -7.38 14.55 -10.20
CA ILE A 11 -8.23 15.72 -9.90
C ILE A 11 -7.36 16.88 -9.40
N ARG A 12 -6.42 16.61 -8.47
CA ARG A 12 -5.47 17.61 -7.97
C ARG A 12 -4.60 18.17 -9.09
N LEU A 13 -4.06 17.30 -9.96
CA LEU A 13 -3.26 17.72 -11.10
C LEU A 13 -4.06 18.64 -12.04
N LEU A 14 -5.34 18.32 -12.30
CA LEU A 14 -6.21 19.14 -13.15
C LEU A 14 -6.52 20.50 -12.50
N LEU A 15 -6.89 20.53 -11.21
CA LEU A 15 -7.13 21.76 -10.47
C LEU A 15 -5.89 22.66 -10.45
N LYS A 16 -4.70 22.07 -10.24
CA LYS A 16 -3.42 22.80 -10.27
C LYS A 16 -3.08 23.30 -11.66
N TYR A 17 -3.29 22.50 -12.70
CA TYR A 17 -3.07 22.92 -14.09
C TYR A 17 -3.94 24.11 -14.48
N THR A 18 -5.22 24.07 -14.10
CA THR A 18 -6.20 25.12 -14.41
C THR A 18 -6.08 26.35 -13.51
N GLY A 19 -5.23 26.31 -12.47
CA GLY A 19 -5.13 27.38 -11.48
C GLY A 19 -6.41 27.58 -10.66
N THR A 20 -7.29 26.56 -10.61
CA THR A 20 -8.56 26.64 -9.87
C THR A 20 -8.28 26.71 -8.38
N PRO A 21 -8.72 27.75 -7.66
CA PRO A 21 -8.61 27.79 -6.21
C PRO A 21 -9.44 26.68 -5.58
N PHE A 22 -8.84 25.92 -4.67
CA PHE A 22 -9.54 24.86 -3.94
C PHE A 22 -8.90 24.62 -2.57
N THR A 23 -9.68 24.07 -1.66
CA THR A 23 -9.19 23.52 -0.40
C THR A 23 -9.22 22.00 -0.50
N ASP A 24 -8.08 21.35 -0.28
CA ASP A 24 -8.04 19.89 -0.14
C ASP A 24 -8.31 19.51 1.32
N LYS A 25 -9.55 19.09 1.62
CA LYS A 25 -9.89 18.50 2.91
C LYS A 25 -9.27 17.10 2.98
N TYR A 26 -8.15 16.99 3.66
CA TYR A 26 -7.49 15.72 3.91
C TYR A 26 -8.19 14.97 5.04
N TYR A 27 -8.48 13.70 4.79
CA TYR A 27 -8.68 12.72 5.87
C TYR A 27 -7.32 12.10 6.13
N ASP A 28 -6.82 12.26 7.35
CA ASP A 28 -5.49 11.74 7.69
C ASP A 28 -5.49 10.22 7.58
N VAL A 29 -4.38 9.73 7.06
CA VAL A 29 -4.10 8.31 6.91
C VAL A 29 -2.91 8.08 7.80
N ASP A 30 -3.14 8.14 9.10
CA ASP A 30 -2.12 7.78 10.07
C ASP A 30 -1.76 6.31 9.88
N SER A 31 -0.59 5.92 10.40
CA SER A 31 -0.11 4.54 10.32
C SER A 31 -0.95 3.56 11.12
N ASP A 32 -1.94 4.04 11.87
CA ASP A 32 -2.92 3.21 12.53
C ASP A 32 -3.86 2.58 11.48
N LEU A 33 -3.60 1.31 11.21
CA LEU A 33 -4.36 0.48 10.29
C LEU A 33 -5.85 0.33 10.70
N ILE A 34 -6.18 0.62 11.96
CA ILE A 34 -7.52 0.41 12.51
C ILE A 34 -8.40 1.64 12.30
N SER A 35 -7.89 2.85 12.58
CA SER A 35 -8.70 4.07 12.69
C SER A 35 -8.64 5.02 11.48
N PHE A 36 -7.87 4.70 10.43
CA PHE A 36 -7.62 5.63 9.29
C PHE A 36 -8.87 6.09 8.50
N ARG A 37 -10.07 5.56 8.79
CA ARG A 37 -11.33 5.95 8.14
C ARG A 37 -12.30 6.67 9.06
N ASP A 38 -12.00 6.82 10.34
CA ASP A 38 -12.96 7.25 11.35
C ASP A 38 -13.42 8.70 11.13
N GLU A 39 -12.48 9.59 10.78
CA GLU A 39 -12.79 10.99 10.44
C GLU A 39 -13.77 11.04 9.25
N TRP A 40 -13.51 10.25 8.21
CA TRP A 40 -14.40 10.17 7.05
C TRP A 40 -15.77 9.61 7.42
N TYR A 41 -15.84 8.54 8.21
CA TYR A 41 -17.12 7.94 8.59
C TYR A 41 -17.98 8.88 9.44
N THR A 42 -17.35 9.75 10.22
CA THR A 42 -18.05 10.80 10.98
C THR A 42 -18.67 11.85 10.07
N GLU A 43 -17.96 12.29 9.01
CA GLU A 43 -18.46 13.33 8.11
C GLU A 43 -19.35 12.80 6.97
N LYS A 44 -19.26 11.51 6.63
CA LYS A 44 -19.80 10.91 5.40
C LYS A 44 -21.21 11.37 5.02
N PHE A 45 -22.14 11.37 5.97
CA PHE A 45 -23.56 11.69 5.71
C PHE A 45 -23.92 13.15 6.01
N THR A 46 -22.96 13.99 6.40
CA THR A 46 -23.19 15.39 6.80
C THR A 46 -23.06 16.39 5.64
N LEU A 47 -22.42 15.98 4.54
CA LEU A 47 -22.03 16.86 3.43
C LEU A 47 -23.16 17.11 2.40
N GLY A 48 -24.28 16.39 2.51
CA GLY A 48 -25.39 16.45 1.57
C GLY A 48 -25.00 16.01 0.16
N LEU A 49 -24.26 14.90 0.07
CA LEU A 49 -23.88 14.24 -1.19
C LEU A 49 -24.96 13.21 -1.55
N ASP A 50 -25.34 13.11 -2.82
CA ASP A 50 -26.34 12.11 -3.28
C ASP A 50 -25.85 10.67 -3.06
N PHE A 51 -24.57 10.42 -3.36
CA PHE A 51 -23.90 9.14 -3.15
C PHE A 51 -22.62 9.33 -2.33
N PRO A 52 -22.70 9.39 -0.99
CA PRO A 52 -21.56 9.70 -0.12
C PRO A 52 -20.36 8.76 -0.30
N ASN A 53 -19.26 9.30 -0.84
CA ASN A 53 -18.03 8.57 -1.11
C ASN A 53 -16.84 9.53 -1.24
N VAL A 54 -15.62 8.98 -1.22
CA VAL A 54 -14.37 9.71 -1.44
C VAL A 54 -13.67 9.20 -2.71
N PRO A 55 -13.16 10.09 -3.60
CA PRO A 55 -13.17 11.54 -3.49
C PRO A 55 -14.55 12.14 -3.73
N TYR A 56 -14.78 13.27 -3.08
CA TYR A 56 -15.87 14.19 -3.36
C TYR A 56 -15.31 15.54 -3.82
N TYR A 57 -16.15 16.33 -4.49
CA TYR A 57 -15.87 17.69 -4.91
C TYR A 57 -17.12 18.55 -4.71
N ILE A 58 -16.95 19.71 -4.10
CA ILE A 58 -18.04 20.66 -3.81
C ILE A 58 -17.64 22.00 -4.43
N ASP A 59 -18.51 22.51 -5.29
CA ASP A 59 -18.36 23.80 -5.98
C ASP A 59 -19.71 24.51 -6.03
N ALA A 60 -19.91 25.41 -5.06
CA ALA A 60 -21.19 26.03 -4.79
C ALA A 60 -22.33 25.00 -4.66
N ASN A 61 -23.25 24.97 -5.63
CA ASN A 61 -24.39 24.06 -5.64
C ASN A 61 -24.08 22.70 -6.29
N VAL A 62 -22.91 22.53 -6.89
CA VAL A 62 -22.48 21.27 -7.49
C VAL A 62 -21.76 20.43 -6.44
N LYS A 63 -22.33 19.27 -6.14
CA LYS A 63 -21.78 18.31 -5.18
C LYS A 63 -21.61 16.95 -5.87
N LEU A 64 -20.38 16.53 -6.05
CA LEU A 64 -20.04 15.34 -6.82
C LEU A 64 -19.27 14.35 -5.96
N THR A 65 -19.54 13.07 -6.19
CA THR A 65 -18.64 11.96 -5.86
C THR A 65 -18.30 11.22 -7.16
N GLN A 66 -17.52 10.14 -7.07
CA GLN A 66 -16.95 9.41 -8.22
C GLN A 66 -15.84 10.18 -8.94
N SER A 67 -14.61 9.65 -8.87
CA SER A 67 -13.42 10.36 -9.38
C SER A 67 -13.53 10.75 -10.86
N ILE A 68 -14.14 9.89 -11.67
CA ILE A 68 -14.29 10.12 -13.12
C ILE A 68 -15.38 11.17 -13.40
N ALA A 69 -16.49 11.17 -12.66
CA ALA A 69 -17.52 12.21 -12.79
C ALA A 69 -16.96 13.60 -12.44
N ILE A 70 -16.14 13.67 -11.38
CA ILE A 70 -15.45 14.91 -10.99
C ILE A 70 -14.50 15.38 -12.10
N LEU A 71 -13.66 14.48 -12.65
CA LEU A 71 -12.76 14.81 -13.76
C LEU A 71 -13.52 15.30 -14.99
N ARG A 72 -14.59 14.61 -15.39
CA ARG A 72 -15.45 15.01 -16.51
C ARG A 72 -16.08 16.39 -16.29
N TYR A 73 -16.56 16.66 -15.07
CA TYR A 73 -17.13 17.97 -14.71
C TYR A 73 -16.09 19.09 -14.84
N LEU A 74 -14.92 18.92 -14.23
CA LEU A 74 -13.83 19.89 -14.32
C LEU A 74 -13.31 20.03 -15.76
N GLY A 75 -13.21 18.92 -16.49
CA GLY A 75 -12.85 18.89 -17.90
C GLY A 75 -13.76 19.80 -18.72
N ARG A 76 -15.08 19.64 -18.60
CA ARG A 76 -16.05 20.51 -19.27
C ARG A 76 -15.96 21.97 -18.80
N LYS A 77 -15.85 22.20 -17.48
CA LYS A 77 -15.77 23.53 -16.89
C LYS A 77 -14.58 24.36 -17.43
N HIS A 78 -13.47 23.68 -17.74
CA HIS A 78 -12.23 24.33 -18.20
C HIS A 78 -11.92 24.10 -19.69
N GLY A 79 -12.85 23.53 -20.46
CA GLY A 79 -12.64 23.25 -21.89
C GLY A 79 -11.55 22.20 -22.19
N LEU A 80 -11.26 21.32 -21.23
CA LEU A 80 -10.32 20.20 -21.33
C LEU A 80 -11.04 18.91 -21.75
N VAL A 81 -11.86 19.00 -22.79
CA VAL A 81 -12.58 17.89 -23.42
C VAL A 81 -12.37 17.91 -24.92
N ALA A 82 -12.56 16.76 -25.56
CA ALA A 82 -12.58 16.66 -27.01
C ALA A 82 -13.64 17.60 -27.64
N ARG A 83 -13.38 18.04 -28.87
CA ARG A 83 -14.21 19.02 -29.59
C ARG A 83 -14.96 18.46 -30.79
N ASP A 84 -14.57 17.28 -31.25
CA ASP A 84 -15.17 16.57 -32.37
C ASP A 84 -15.44 15.11 -32.00
N GLU A 85 -16.24 14.43 -32.82
CA GLU A 85 -16.67 13.05 -32.57
C GLU A 85 -15.48 12.09 -32.50
N THR A 86 -14.49 12.25 -33.38
CA THR A 86 -13.28 11.44 -33.38
C THR A 86 -12.52 11.54 -32.05
N GLY A 87 -12.37 12.76 -31.53
CA GLY A 87 -11.75 13.01 -30.25
C GLY A 87 -12.59 12.49 -29.09
N LEU A 88 -13.92 12.62 -29.14
CA LEU A 88 -14.84 12.11 -28.10
C LEU A 88 -14.75 10.58 -28.01
N VAL A 89 -14.76 9.87 -29.13
CA VAL A 89 -14.57 8.42 -29.18
C VAL A 89 -13.23 8.02 -28.54
N ARG A 90 -12.14 8.72 -28.87
CA ARG A 90 -10.83 8.45 -28.26
C ARG A 90 -10.81 8.75 -26.77
N GLN A 91 -11.43 9.85 -26.35
CA GLN A 91 -11.53 10.29 -24.96
C GLN A 91 -12.26 9.23 -24.12
N ASP A 92 -13.44 8.81 -24.55
CA ASP A 92 -14.27 7.88 -23.81
C ASP A 92 -13.62 6.49 -23.75
N LEU A 93 -13.05 6.02 -24.86
CA LEU A 93 -12.38 4.73 -24.93
C LEU A 93 -11.13 4.68 -24.03
N SER A 94 -10.28 5.72 -24.09
CA SER A 94 -9.07 5.77 -23.26
C SER A 94 -9.39 6.00 -21.79
N GLU A 95 -10.41 6.79 -21.45
CA GLU A 95 -10.88 6.94 -20.07
C GLU A 95 -11.28 5.58 -19.48
N GLN A 96 -12.13 4.83 -20.18
CA GLN A 96 -12.61 3.53 -19.73
C GLN A 96 -11.45 2.52 -19.61
N GLN A 97 -10.56 2.45 -20.60
CA GLN A 97 -9.41 1.54 -20.55
C GLN A 97 -8.46 1.86 -19.39
N LEU A 98 -8.23 3.15 -19.10
CA LEU A 98 -7.41 3.59 -17.96
C LEU A 98 -8.09 3.27 -16.61
N VAL A 99 -9.43 3.31 -16.54
CA VAL A 99 -10.19 2.89 -15.36
C VAL A 99 -10.06 1.38 -15.14
N ASP A 100 -10.10 0.57 -16.19
CA ASP A 100 -9.93 -0.88 -16.11
C ASP A 100 -8.53 -1.23 -15.62
N TYR A 101 -7.48 -0.67 -16.23
CA TYR A 101 -6.10 -0.87 -15.75
C TYR A 101 -5.93 -0.46 -14.29
N ARG A 102 -6.55 0.65 -13.87
CA ARG A 102 -6.49 1.09 -12.48
C ARG A 102 -7.14 0.07 -11.55
N SER A 103 -8.31 -0.46 -11.92
CA SER A 103 -9.04 -1.45 -11.11
C SER A 103 -8.28 -2.77 -11.01
N GLU A 104 -7.79 -3.28 -12.15
CA GLU A 104 -6.96 -4.49 -12.21
C GLU A 104 -5.65 -4.31 -11.43
N PHE A 105 -5.01 -3.14 -11.55
CA PHE A 105 -3.79 -2.83 -10.81
C PHE A 105 -4.02 -2.81 -9.29
N VAL A 106 -5.15 -2.25 -8.84
CA VAL A 106 -5.51 -2.22 -7.42
C VAL A 106 -5.67 -3.64 -6.89
N GLU A 107 -6.30 -4.53 -7.65
CA GLU A 107 -6.50 -5.93 -7.25
C GLU A 107 -5.19 -6.71 -7.20
N ILE A 108 -4.36 -6.63 -8.26
CA ILE A 108 -3.12 -7.41 -8.33
C ILE A 108 -2.07 -6.92 -7.33
N ARG A 109 -2.05 -5.61 -7.05
CA ARG A 109 -1.15 -5.01 -6.06
C ARG A 109 -1.41 -5.58 -4.66
N ASP A 110 -2.64 -5.92 -4.31
CA ASP A 110 -2.94 -6.56 -3.02
C ASP A 110 -2.45 -8.01 -2.95
N LYS A 111 -1.98 -8.55 -4.07
CA LYS A 111 -1.31 -9.86 -4.17
C LYS A 111 0.21 -9.72 -4.27
N PHE A 112 0.77 -8.50 -4.25
CA PHE A 112 2.22 -8.26 -4.21
C PHE A 112 2.82 -8.49 -2.83
N ASN A 113 2.36 -9.52 -2.11
CA ASN A 113 2.96 -9.88 -0.83
C ASN A 113 4.39 -10.40 -1.06
N ASP A 114 5.28 -10.19 -0.10
CA ASP A 114 6.68 -10.63 -0.18
C ASP A 114 6.84 -12.16 -0.08
N ILE A 115 5.73 -12.91 0.04
CA ILE A 115 5.70 -14.38 0.16
C ILE A 115 5.62 -15.02 -1.24
N GLU A 116 4.88 -14.40 -2.16
CA GLU A 116 4.81 -14.76 -3.57
C GLU A 116 5.63 -13.77 -4.40
N GLU A 117 6.95 -13.79 -4.23
CA GLU A 117 7.90 -13.00 -5.04
C GLU A 117 7.59 -13.11 -6.56
N SER A 118 6.99 -14.22 -6.98
CA SER A 118 6.54 -14.43 -8.36
C SER A 118 5.40 -13.52 -8.85
N THR A 119 4.48 -13.04 -8.02
CA THR A 119 3.25 -12.36 -8.51
C THR A 119 3.56 -10.95 -9.02
N LYS A 120 4.37 -10.19 -8.27
CA LYS A 120 4.84 -8.88 -8.70
C LYS A 120 5.75 -8.99 -9.92
N ASP A 121 6.66 -9.96 -9.92
CA ASP A 121 7.58 -10.18 -11.03
C ASP A 121 6.84 -10.59 -12.30
N LYS A 122 5.91 -11.55 -12.24
CA LYS A 122 5.04 -11.92 -13.36
C LYS A 122 4.24 -10.73 -13.87
N PHE A 123 3.69 -9.91 -12.98
CA PHE A 123 3.00 -8.70 -13.42
C PHE A 123 3.96 -7.77 -14.19
N ILE A 124 5.19 -7.56 -13.70
CA ILE A 124 6.17 -6.68 -14.35
C ILE A 124 6.70 -7.27 -15.67
N THR A 125 6.85 -8.59 -15.78
CA THR A 125 7.45 -9.25 -16.95
C THR A 125 6.45 -9.69 -18.01
N GLU A 126 5.20 -9.96 -17.63
CA GLU A 126 4.17 -10.50 -18.53
C GLU A 126 3.02 -9.51 -18.75
N THR A 127 2.40 -8.98 -17.68
CA THR A 127 1.18 -8.16 -17.78
C THR A 127 1.47 -6.71 -18.15
N LEU A 128 2.41 -6.06 -17.45
CA LEU A 128 2.72 -4.65 -17.64
C LEU A 128 3.20 -4.34 -19.07
N PRO A 129 4.07 -5.13 -19.72
CA PRO A 129 4.43 -4.91 -21.12
C PRO A 129 3.23 -4.94 -22.06
N HIS A 130 2.25 -5.81 -21.81
CA HIS A 130 1.04 -5.88 -22.62
C HIS A 130 0.22 -4.58 -22.53
N TRP A 131 0.00 -4.07 -21.32
CA TRP A 131 -0.73 -2.80 -21.12
C TRP A 131 0.02 -1.61 -21.71
N LEU A 132 1.34 -1.56 -21.55
CA LEU A 132 2.16 -0.49 -22.12
C LEU A 132 2.19 -0.55 -23.65
N ASP A 133 2.17 -1.73 -24.25
CA ASP A 133 2.05 -1.91 -25.71
C ASP A 133 0.70 -1.38 -26.21
N GLN A 134 -0.41 -1.71 -25.53
CA GLN A 134 -1.73 -1.19 -25.87
C GLN A 134 -1.79 0.35 -25.77
N LEU A 135 -1.31 0.93 -24.67
CA LEU A 135 -1.27 2.38 -24.48
C LEU A 135 -0.35 3.08 -25.49
N SER A 136 0.82 2.51 -25.76
CA SER A 136 1.79 3.03 -26.73
C SER A 136 1.20 3.05 -28.14
N LYS A 137 0.57 1.95 -28.57
CA LYS A 137 -0.10 1.86 -29.87
C LYS A 137 -1.27 2.83 -29.97
N PHE A 138 -2.07 2.94 -28.91
CA PHE A 138 -3.22 3.83 -28.89
C PHE A 138 -2.80 5.31 -28.93
N LEU A 139 -1.75 5.71 -28.20
CA LEU A 139 -1.16 7.03 -28.29
C LEU A 139 -0.59 7.28 -29.69
N GLY A 140 0.19 6.33 -30.20
CA GLY A 140 0.83 6.42 -31.51
C GLY A 140 1.76 7.63 -31.60
N SER A 141 1.53 8.48 -32.59
CA SER A 141 2.25 9.75 -32.81
C SER A 141 1.54 10.97 -32.21
N HIS A 142 0.41 10.79 -31.53
CA HIS A 142 -0.32 11.89 -30.90
C HIS A 142 0.44 12.45 -29.70
N GLN A 143 0.25 13.75 -29.42
CA GLN A 143 0.83 14.39 -28.25
C GLN A 143 0.09 14.00 -26.96
N TRP A 144 -1.20 13.75 -27.06
CA TRP A 144 -2.11 13.45 -25.95
C TRP A 144 -3.02 12.29 -26.36
N PHE A 145 -3.66 11.63 -25.40
CA PHE A 145 -4.50 10.45 -25.69
C PHE A 145 -5.63 10.76 -26.68
N VAL A 146 -6.17 11.98 -26.63
CA VAL A 146 -7.24 12.44 -27.52
C VAL A 146 -6.70 13.03 -28.84
N GLY A 147 -5.40 13.31 -28.96
CA GLY A 147 -4.79 13.80 -30.18
C GLY A 147 -3.74 14.88 -29.93
N GLN A 148 -3.97 16.08 -30.47
CA GLN A 148 -3.08 17.23 -30.30
C GLN A 148 -3.47 18.14 -29.12
N THR A 149 -4.64 17.91 -28.51
CA THR A 149 -5.17 18.75 -27.43
C THR A 149 -5.15 17.98 -26.11
N LEU A 150 -4.64 18.62 -25.06
CA LEU A 150 -4.69 18.11 -23.70
C LEU A 150 -6.13 18.08 -23.19
N THR A 151 -6.54 16.97 -22.60
CA THR A 151 -7.88 16.78 -22.02
C THR A 151 -7.78 16.25 -20.60
N TYR A 152 -8.91 16.16 -19.88
CA TYR A 152 -8.93 15.59 -18.53
C TYR A 152 -8.43 14.13 -18.49
N VAL A 153 -8.55 13.39 -19.60
CA VAL A 153 -8.08 12.00 -19.69
C VAL A 153 -6.57 11.90 -19.57
N ASP A 154 -5.83 12.92 -20.00
CA ASP A 154 -4.37 12.92 -19.91
C ASP A 154 -3.87 13.03 -18.46
N PHE A 155 -4.68 13.61 -17.55
CA PHE A 155 -4.39 13.63 -16.11
C PHE A 155 -4.59 12.25 -15.48
N LEU A 156 -5.58 11.50 -15.93
CA LEU A 156 -5.77 10.10 -15.55
C LEU A 156 -4.65 9.24 -16.13
N GLY A 157 -4.32 9.44 -17.41
CA GLY A 157 -3.27 8.72 -18.13
C GLY A 157 -1.88 8.94 -17.53
N TYR A 158 -1.55 10.17 -17.16
CA TYR A 158 -0.31 10.49 -16.45
C TYR A 158 -0.23 9.74 -15.12
N GLU A 159 -1.27 9.81 -14.28
CA GLU A 159 -1.27 9.12 -12.97
C GLU A 159 -1.12 7.61 -13.13
N THR A 160 -1.79 7.00 -14.11
CA THR A 160 -1.69 5.57 -14.40
C THR A 160 -0.28 5.19 -14.86
N LEU A 161 0.28 5.91 -15.83
CA LEU A 161 1.63 5.64 -16.34
C LEU A 161 2.71 5.90 -15.29
N ASP A 162 2.55 6.91 -14.44
CA ASP A 162 3.49 7.18 -13.35
C ASP A 162 3.47 6.07 -12.29
N ARG A 163 2.31 5.47 -11.99
CA ARG A 163 2.26 4.26 -11.12
C ARG A 163 3.05 3.11 -11.73
N PHE A 164 2.91 2.90 -13.03
CA PHE A 164 3.68 1.87 -13.73
C PHE A 164 5.17 2.19 -13.75
N ARG A 165 5.56 3.46 -13.91
CA ARG A 165 6.94 3.93 -13.80
C ARG A 165 7.53 3.66 -12.43
N LEU A 166 6.78 3.96 -11.36
CA LEU A 166 7.19 3.72 -9.98
C LEU A 166 7.29 2.23 -9.66
N LEU A 167 6.48 1.39 -10.32
CA LEU A 167 6.58 -0.06 -10.17
C LEU A 167 7.79 -0.64 -10.91
N SER A 168 7.98 -0.26 -12.18
CA SER A 168 9.12 -0.67 -13.01
C SER A 168 9.44 0.38 -14.07
N ALA A 169 10.40 1.26 -13.74
CA ALA A 169 10.90 2.24 -14.69
C ALA A 169 11.56 1.57 -15.91
N GLU A 170 12.23 0.43 -15.71
CA GLU A 170 12.90 -0.32 -16.77
C GLU A 170 11.93 -0.89 -17.80
N THR A 171 10.74 -1.35 -17.37
CA THR A 171 9.72 -1.82 -18.32
C THR A 171 9.16 -0.65 -19.15
N LEU A 172 8.88 0.48 -18.51
CA LEU A 172 8.34 1.67 -19.18
C LEU A 172 9.33 2.30 -20.19
N LYS A 173 10.62 2.36 -19.85
CA LYS A 173 11.67 2.97 -20.69
C LYS A 173 11.77 2.39 -22.11
N LYS A 174 11.26 1.16 -22.32
CA LYS A 174 11.19 0.51 -23.63
C LYS A 174 10.20 1.18 -24.60
N TYR A 175 9.29 2.01 -24.09
CA TYR A 175 8.25 2.68 -24.86
C TYR A 175 8.52 4.18 -24.95
N HIS A 176 9.36 4.58 -25.91
CA HIS A 176 9.85 5.96 -26.04
C HIS A 176 8.75 7.02 -26.14
N ASN A 177 7.65 6.75 -26.84
CA ASN A 177 6.53 7.68 -26.97
C ASN A 177 5.80 7.90 -25.63
N LEU A 178 5.68 6.87 -24.79
CA LEU A 178 5.10 6.99 -23.45
C LEU A 178 6.02 7.75 -22.50
N VAL A 179 7.34 7.54 -22.60
CA VAL A 179 8.33 8.34 -21.84
C VAL A 179 8.21 9.82 -22.23
N GLN A 180 8.19 10.11 -23.54
CA GLN A 180 8.00 11.49 -24.03
C GLN A 180 6.66 12.10 -23.61
N TYR A 181 5.60 11.28 -23.52
CA TYR A 181 4.30 11.72 -23.01
C TYR A 181 4.38 12.15 -21.54
N LEU A 182 5.03 11.35 -20.68
CA LEU A 182 5.23 11.72 -19.27
C LEU A 182 6.07 12.99 -19.15
N ASP A 183 7.18 13.07 -19.87
CA ASP A 183 8.07 14.24 -19.86
C ASP A 183 7.31 15.51 -20.31
N ARG A 184 6.47 15.40 -21.34
CA ARG A 184 5.64 16.50 -21.83
C ARG A 184 4.66 16.97 -20.77
N PHE A 185 3.98 16.03 -20.10
CA PHE A 185 3.01 16.34 -19.05
C PHE A 185 3.68 17.01 -17.84
N GLU A 186 4.81 16.48 -17.37
CA GLU A 186 5.56 17.03 -16.23
C GLU A 186 6.17 18.40 -16.53
N ASN A 187 6.43 18.71 -17.80
CA ASN A 187 6.94 20.02 -18.22
C ASN A 187 5.86 21.07 -18.50
N LEU A 188 4.56 20.74 -18.35
CA LEU A 188 3.53 21.76 -18.30
C LEU A 188 3.83 22.72 -17.13
N PRO A 189 3.93 24.06 -17.34
CA PRO A 189 4.47 24.97 -16.33
C PRO A 189 3.81 24.87 -14.95
N GLN A 190 2.48 24.78 -14.93
CA GLN A 190 1.66 24.67 -13.72
C GLN A 190 1.89 23.33 -13.01
N ILE A 191 2.00 22.24 -13.77
CA ILE A 191 2.28 20.90 -13.23
C ILE A 191 3.69 20.85 -12.65
N LYS A 192 4.68 21.36 -13.39
CA LYS A 192 6.07 21.44 -12.96
C LYS A 192 6.22 22.24 -11.68
N ALA A 193 5.51 23.36 -11.55
CA ALA A 193 5.49 24.17 -10.34
C ALA A 193 4.84 23.42 -9.18
N TYR A 194 3.69 22.78 -9.42
CA TYR A 194 3.01 21.97 -8.40
C TYR A 194 3.88 20.83 -7.89
N MET A 195 4.51 20.05 -8.76
CA MET A 195 5.37 18.91 -8.39
C MET A 195 6.60 19.31 -7.56
N LYS A 196 7.04 20.57 -7.62
CA LYS A 196 8.11 21.13 -6.80
C LYS A 196 7.64 21.72 -5.47
N SER A 197 6.34 21.89 -5.29
CA SER A 197 5.76 22.46 -4.07
C SER A 197 5.66 21.43 -2.95
N ASN A 198 5.56 21.90 -1.71
CA ASN A 198 5.29 21.07 -0.53
C ASN A 198 3.87 20.48 -0.50
N GLU A 199 2.98 20.93 -1.39
CA GLU A 199 1.62 20.41 -1.52
C GLU A 199 1.57 19.13 -2.36
N PHE A 200 2.61 18.84 -3.14
CA PHE A 200 2.64 17.66 -3.99
C PHE A 200 2.84 16.39 -3.16
N ILE A 201 1.82 15.53 -3.16
CA ILE A 201 1.92 14.19 -2.58
C ILE A 201 2.59 13.28 -3.61
N SER A 202 3.88 13.04 -3.46
CA SER A 202 4.62 12.07 -4.28
C SER A 202 4.36 10.62 -3.84
N TRP A 203 4.14 10.42 -2.54
CA TRP A 203 3.89 9.14 -1.88
C TRP A 203 3.06 9.36 -0.61
N PRO A 204 2.19 8.42 -0.20
CA PRO A 204 1.91 7.11 -0.81
C PRO A 204 0.90 7.14 -1.95
N LEU A 205 0.91 6.07 -2.73
CA LEU A 205 -0.01 5.83 -3.84
C LEU A 205 -1.36 5.30 -3.34
N PHE A 206 -1.33 4.45 -2.30
CA PHE A 206 -2.47 3.71 -1.79
C PHE A 206 -2.57 3.77 -0.27
N GLY A 207 -3.71 3.31 0.25
CA GLY A 207 -3.97 3.23 1.69
C GLY A 207 -3.09 2.19 2.38
N PRO A 208 -3.13 2.17 3.73
CA PRO A 208 -2.13 1.47 4.53
C PRO A 208 -2.28 -0.07 4.48
N HIS A 209 -3.40 -0.60 3.98
CA HIS A 209 -3.59 -2.03 3.75
C HIS A 209 -2.97 -2.57 2.45
N ALA A 210 -2.51 -1.69 1.53
CA ALA A 210 -1.95 -2.16 0.27
C ALA A 210 -0.59 -2.87 0.50
N HIS A 211 -0.28 -3.91 -0.28
CA HIS A 211 1.01 -4.58 -0.18
C HIS A 211 2.15 -3.81 -0.88
N TRP A 212 1.83 -2.92 -1.82
CA TRP A 212 2.78 -2.03 -2.46
C TRP A 212 2.20 -0.61 -2.54
N GLY A 213 3.02 0.43 -2.57
CA GLY A 213 2.51 1.80 -2.74
C GLY A 213 1.90 2.45 -1.48
N LYS A 214 1.99 1.82 -0.31
CA LYS A 214 1.48 2.32 0.97
C LYS A 214 2.51 3.16 1.75
N PHE A 215 2.07 3.80 2.84
CA PHE A 215 2.99 4.39 3.82
C PHE A 215 4.02 3.35 4.29
N ILE A 216 5.28 3.78 4.36
CA ILE A 216 6.33 3.09 5.10
C ILE A 216 6.50 3.91 6.38
N LEU A 217 6.31 3.28 7.54
CA LEU A 217 6.45 3.92 8.85
C LEU A 217 7.77 4.70 8.93
N LYS A 218 7.70 6.04 8.98
CA LYS A 218 8.87 6.89 9.22
C LYS A 218 9.38 6.59 10.63
N GLY A 219 10.57 6.02 10.71
CA GLY A 219 11.18 5.47 11.93
C GLY A 219 11.89 4.16 11.69
N ILE A 220 11.56 3.49 10.57
CA ILE A 220 12.30 2.34 10.09
C ILE A 220 12.62 2.56 8.60
N GLU A 221 13.75 3.21 8.31
CA GLU A 221 14.35 3.20 6.96
C GLU A 221 14.78 1.77 6.63
N TRP A 222 13.91 0.99 5.98
CA TRP A 222 14.32 -0.25 5.32
C TRP A 222 14.06 -0.17 3.82
N GLN A 223 14.67 0.78 3.11
CA GLN A 223 14.90 0.62 1.68
C GLN A 223 16.28 1.19 1.27
N HIS A 224 17.05 0.33 0.58
CA HIS A 224 18.26 0.62 -0.21
C HIS A 224 19.67 0.45 0.38
N ARG A 225 19.86 -0.46 1.35
CA ARG A 225 21.16 -1.14 1.51
C ARG A 225 21.02 -2.67 1.51
N TYR A 226 20.72 -3.24 0.35
CA TYR A 226 20.59 -4.70 0.16
C TYR A 226 21.45 -5.22 -0.98
N LYS A 227 22.75 -4.93 -0.92
CA LYS A 227 23.75 -5.74 -1.62
C LYS A 227 24.70 -6.49 -0.68
N ASP A 228 24.72 -6.13 0.60
CA ASP A 228 25.72 -6.65 1.56
C ASP A 228 25.11 -7.25 2.83
N LEU A 229 23.81 -7.53 2.88
CA LEU A 229 23.16 -8.14 4.05
C LEU A 229 22.82 -9.61 3.78
N ASP A 230 23.40 -10.48 4.61
CA ASP A 230 23.27 -11.93 4.58
C ASP A 230 21.81 -12.39 4.82
N VAL A 231 21.49 -13.58 4.31
CA VAL A 231 20.15 -14.19 4.17
C VAL A 231 19.36 -14.23 5.50
N GLU A 232 20.05 -14.21 6.64
CA GLU A 232 19.47 -14.19 7.99
C GLU A 232 18.62 -12.94 8.27
N SER A 233 18.98 -11.79 7.68
CA SER A 233 18.31 -10.49 7.91
C SER A 233 16.94 -10.39 7.21
N HIS A 234 16.80 -11.08 6.08
CA HIS A 234 15.58 -11.06 5.26
C HIS A 234 14.44 -11.84 5.93
N THR A 235 14.79 -12.79 6.80
CA THR A 235 13.84 -13.67 7.49
C THR A 235 13.26 -13.00 8.74
N ALA A 236 14.01 -12.13 9.42
CA ALA A 236 13.52 -11.30 10.53
C ALA A 236 12.45 -10.29 10.08
N TYR A 237 12.57 -9.76 8.86
CA TYR A 237 11.56 -8.88 8.24
C TYR A 237 10.21 -9.59 8.01
N ARG A 238 10.21 -10.91 7.75
CA ARG A 238 8.98 -11.70 7.50
C ARG A 238 8.09 -11.85 8.74
N ALA A 239 8.67 -11.83 9.93
CA ALA A 239 7.94 -12.12 11.16
C ALA A 239 7.40 -10.87 11.88
N LEU A 240 7.96 -9.69 11.62
CA LEU A 240 7.46 -8.41 12.14
C LEU A 240 6.19 -7.90 11.43
N ASN A 241 5.98 -8.27 10.16
CA ASN A 241 4.81 -7.84 9.38
C ASN A 241 3.53 -8.66 9.66
N ASN A 242 3.60 -9.75 10.43
CA ASN A 242 2.49 -10.69 10.65
C ASN A 242 2.33 -11.05 12.14
N MET A 243 2.43 -10.09 13.07
CA MET A 243 2.39 -10.31 14.53
C MET A 243 1.39 -11.39 14.99
N VAL A 244 1.91 -12.61 15.18
CA VAL A 244 1.65 -13.58 16.26
C VAL A 244 2.91 -14.47 16.35
N ALA A 245 3.81 -14.15 17.30
CA ALA A 245 5.04 -14.86 17.69
C ALA A 245 6.21 -14.96 16.67
N LEU A 246 7.44 -14.73 17.16
CA LEU A 246 8.71 -14.78 16.41
C LEU A 246 9.62 -15.88 17.00
N LEU A 247 9.84 -16.98 16.27
CA LEU A 247 10.83 -18.00 16.62
C LEU A 247 12.14 -17.72 15.87
N ILE A 248 13.23 -17.49 16.59
CA ILE A 248 14.57 -17.23 15.99
C ILE A 248 15.46 -18.44 16.26
N GLN A 249 15.92 -19.12 15.21
CA GLN A 249 16.87 -20.22 15.31
C GLN A 249 18.22 -19.81 14.68
N PHE A 250 19.30 -19.82 15.46
CA PHE A 250 20.65 -19.84 14.89
C PHE A 250 21.00 -21.27 14.47
N ARG A 251 20.76 -21.58 13.19
CA ARG A 251 21.48 -22.51 12.28
C ARG A 251 20.63 -23.33 11.30
N SER A 252 19.30 -23.32 11.34
CA SER A 252 18.45 -23.88 10.28
C SER A 252 16.99 -23.48 10.53
N VAL A 253 16.48 -22.43 9.90
CA VAL A 253 15.11 -21.95 10.17
C VAL A 253 14.07 -22.98 9.74
N CYS A 254 13.26 -23.47 10.68
CA CYS A 254 12.05 -24.21 10.37
C CYS A 254 10.81 -23.33 10.54
N LEU A 255 10.22 -22.93 9.41
CA LEU A 255 8.97 -22.17 9.34
C LEU A 255 7.77 -23.09 9.62
N SER A 256 6.90 -22.70 10.55
CA SER A 256 5.54 -23.23 10.61
C SER A 256 4.56 -22.08 10.76
N ASP A 257 3.67 -21.91 9.78
CA ASP A 257 2.56 -20.95 9.83
C ASP A 257 1.62 -21.26 10.99
N PHE A 258 1.50 -20.34 11.95
CA PHE A 258 0.52 -20.41 13.02
C PHE A 258 -0.75 -19.68 12.60
N ARG A 259 -1.66 -20.41 11.96
CA ARG A 259 -3.09 -20.02 11.93
C ARG A 259 -3.80 -20.81 13.02
N TRP A 260 -4.53 -20.10 13.88
CA TRP A 260 -5.62 -20.57 14.75
C TRP A 260 -5.85 -22.10 14.75
N TYR A 261 -5.14 -22.86 15.56
CA TYR A 261 -5.45 -24.28 15.75
C TYR A 261 -5.16 -24.79 17.17
N SER A 262 -6.12 -25.58 17.66
CA SER A 262 -6.22 -26.24 18.98
C SER A 262 -4.87 -26.69 19.61
N PRO A 263 -4.68 -26.47 20.94
CA PRO A 263 -3.43 -26.73 21.67
C PRO A 263 -2.87 -28.16 21.54
N ASN A 264 -3.75 -29.16 21.42
CA ASN A 264 -3.35 -30.57 21.51
C ASN A 264 -2.61 -31.11 20.28
N ARG A 265 -2.74 -30.47 19.10
CA ARG A 265 -1.99 -30.90 17.89
C ARG A 265 -0.61 -30.24 17.76
N PHE A 266 -0.34 -29.22 18.57
CA PHE A 266 0.90 -28.46 18.54
C PHE A 266 2.03 -29.17 19.30
N ALA A 267 1.71 -29.71 20.49
CA ALA A 267 2.66 -30.44 21.33
C ALA A 267 3.28 -31.66 20.61
N ASP A 268 2.50 -32.35 19.76
CA ASP A 268 2.98 -33.52 19.02
C ASP A 268 3.96 -33.17 17.90
N LYS A 269 3.82 -32.02 17.24
CA LYS A 269 4.75 -31.56 16.18
C LYS A 269 6.10 -31.10 16.75
N LEU A 270 6.12 -30.55 17.96
CA LEU A 270 7.35 -30.10 18.63
C LEU A 270 8.11 -31.24 19.32
N ARG A 271 7.42 -32.30 19.80
CA ARG A 271 8.08 -33.48 20.39
C ARG A 271 9.10 -34.15 19.46
N HIS A 272 8.95 -34.01 18.15
CA HIS A 272 9.84 -34.62 17.15
C HIS A 272 10.98 -33.70 16.67
N LYS A 273 11.06 -32.44 17.13
CA LYS A 273 12.11 -31.47 16.76
C LYS A 273 12.89 -30.93 17.97
N ARG A 274 13.01 -31.77 19.01
CA ARG A 274 13.59 -31.45 20.32
C ARG A 274 15.02 -30.88 20.33
N SER A 275 15.74 -30.85 19.20
CA SER A 275 17.19 -30.55 19.18
C SER A 275 17.56 -29.11 18.82
N ASP A 276 16.62 -28.27 18.38
CA ASP A 276 17.00 -27.19 17.44
C ASP A 276 16.54 -25.78 17.81
N VAL A 277 15.68 -25.60 18.83
CA VAL A 277 15.15 -24.26 19.22
C VAL A 277 15.67 -23.87 20.59
N SER A 278 16.45 -22.79 20.67
CA SER A 278 17.06 -22.32 21.93
C SER A 278 16.42 -21.06 22.52
N VAL A 279 15.82 -20.16 21.70
CA VAL A 279 15.17 -18.93 22.16
C VAL A 279 13.92 -18.58 21.33
N ALA A 280 12.85 -18.09 21.96
CA ALA A 280 11.61 -17.62 21.32
C ALA A 280 11.21 -16.23 21.84
N VAL A 281 10.67 -15.36 20.97
CA VAL A 281 10.14 -14.04 21.35
C VAL A 281 8.63 -14.01 21.09
N ILE A 282 7.84 -13.65 22.10
CA ILE A 282 6.38 -13.64 22.05
C ILE A 282 5.87 -12.25 22.37
N THR A 283 5.26 -11.58 21.39
CA THR A 283 4.64 -10.25 21.55
C THR A 283 3.17 -10.40 21.94
N GLY A 284 2.68 -9.62 22.90
CA GLY A 284 1.33 -9.78 23.46
C GLY A 284 1.26 -10.93 24.47
N ALA A 285 2.38 -11.26 25.14
CA ALA A 285 2.46 -12.41 26.03
C ALA A 285 1.63 -12.24 27.34
N ASP A 286 1.03 -11.07 27.54
CA ASP A 286 0.11 -10.71 28.62
C ASP A 286 -1.37 -11.00 28.29
N ASP A 287 -1.70 -11.45 27.07
CA ASP A 287 -3.04 -11.95 26.72
C ASP A 287 -3.17 -13.47 26.92
N ASP A 288 -4.40 -13.98 27.05
CA ASP A 288 -4.69 -15.39 27.41
C ASP A 288 -3.99 -16.40 26.46
N VAL A 289 -3.83 -16.04 25.18
CA VAL A 289 -3.29 -16.95 24.16
C VAL A 289 -1.76 -16.87 24.11
N GLY A 290 -1.21 -15.66 24.18
CA GLY A 290 0.22 -15.39 24.25
C GLY A 290 0.84 -15.98 25.51
N LYS A 291 0.14 -15.89 26.64
CA LYS A 291 0.52 -16.53 27.91
C LYS A 291 0.63 -18.05 27.75
N GLU A 292 -0.42 -18.74 27.30
CA GLU A 292 -0.41 -20.21 27.11
C GLU A 292 0.68 -20.68 26.14
N THR A 293 0.99 -19.86 25.14
CA THR A 293 2.05 -20.13 24.16
C THR A 293 3.44 -20.02 24.78
N ALA A 294 3.68 -18.98 25.60
CA ALA A 294 4.91 -18.80 26.36
C ALA A 294 5.18 -19.97 27.32
N ILE A 295 4.12 -20.39 28.02
CA ILE A 295 4.16 -21.52 28.97
C ILE A 295 4.51 -22.82 28.25
N SER A 296 3.83 -23.09 27.13
CA SER A 296 4.03 -24.31 26.35
C SER A 296 5.46 -24.42 25.81
N LEU A 297 6.06 -23.31 25.35
CA LEU A 297 7.42 -23.29 24.82
C LEU A 297 8.48 -23.39 25.93
N ALA A 298 8.25 -22.74 27.07
CA ALA A 298 9.15 -22.85 28.22
C ALA A 298 9.16 -24.28 28.81
N LYS A 299 7.99 -24.94 28.89
CA LYS A 299 7.87 -26.37 29.28
C LYS A 299 8.60 -27.33 28.32
N LEU A 300 8.92 -26.86 27.11
CA LEU A 300 9.71 -27.60 26.12
C LEU A 300 11.22 -27.28 26.20
N GLY A 301 11.65 -26.46 27.17
CA GLY A 301 13.05 -26.10 27.41
C GLY A 301 13.56 -24.95 26.53
N VAL A 302 12.66 -24.22 25.86
CA VAL A 302 13.01 -23.06 25.03
C VAL A 302 13.13 -21.83 25.94
N LYS A 303 14.19 -21.02 25.79
CA LYS A 303 14.28 -19.72 26.48
C LYS A 303 13.24 -18.76 25.87
N VAL A 304 12.34 -18.21 26.67
CA VAL A 304 11.27 -17.34 26.16
C VAL A 304 11.50 -15.89 26.57
N ILE A 305 11.43 -14.97 25.60
CA ILE A 305 11.42 -13.53 25.80
C ILE A 305 9.99 -13.02 25.59
N MET A 306 9.38 -12.50 26.65
CA MET A 306 8.01 -12.00 26.63
C MET A 306 7.99 -10.49 26.35
N GLY A 307 7.38 -10.11 25.23
CA GLY A 307 6.98 -8.75 24.92
C GLY A 307 5.56 -8.49 25.44
N VAL A 308 5.45 -7.62 26.42
CA VAL A 308 4.21 -7.36 27.18
C VAL A 308 3.86 -5.87 27.15
N ASN A 309 2.58 -5.53 27.26
CA ASN A 309 2.17 -4.12 27.37
C ASN A 309 2.44 -3.55 28.78
N SER A 310 2.63 -4.44 29.77
CA SER A 310 2.99 -4.10 31.15
C SER A 310 4.05 -5.06 31.70
N VAL A 311 5.22 -4.52 32.03
CA VAL A 311 6.33 -5.29 32.66
C VAL A 311 5.90 -5.88 34.00
N GLU A 312 5.06 -5.17 34.75
CA GLU A 312 4.56 -5.64 36.04
C GLU A 312 3.70 -6.89 35.88
N GLU A 313 2.85 -6.91 34.85
CA GLU A 313 2.01 -8.07 34.53
C GLU A 313 2.85 -9.23 33.97
N GLY A 314 3.86 -8.92 33.15
CA GLY A 314 4.84 -9.90 32.67
C GLY A 314 5.61 -10.58 33.79
N HIS A 315 6.02 -9.85 34.82
CA HIS A 315 6.68 -10.43 36.00
C HIS A 315 5.74 -11.31 36.83
N LYS A 316 4.46 -10.93 37.01
CA LYS A 316 3.47 -11.80 37.69
C LYS A 316 3.31 -13.13 36.97
N ILE A 317 3.24 -13.11 35.64
CA ILE A 317 3.13 -14.33 34.82
C ILE A 317 4.37 -15.21 35.01
N ILE A 318 5.58 -14.63 35.02
CA ILE A 318 6.81 -15.39 35.27
C ILE A 318 6.84 -15.97 36.69
N ASP A 319 6.40 -15.23 37.69
CA ASP A 319 6.39 -15.69 39.07
C ASP A 319 5.36 -16.81 39.31
N GLU A 320 4.19 -16.75 38.66
CA GLU A 320 3.24 -17.86 38.58
C GLU A 320 3.92 -19.11 38.00
N LEU A 321 4.71 -18.95 36.94
CA LEU A 321 5.35 -20.07 36.23
C LEU A 321 6.53 -20.69 36.96
N LYS A 322 7.26 -19.93 37.76
CA LYS A 322 8.37 -20.45 38.58
C LYS A 322 7.89 -21.37 39.72
N THR A 323 6.61 -21.33 40.09
CA THR A 323 6.07 -22.18 41.16
C THR A 323 5.76 -23.63 40.75
N GLU A 324 5.84 -23.98 39.45
CA GLU A 324 5.59 -25.33 38.92
C GLU A 324 6.84 -26.24 38.77
N ASP A 325 7.95 -25.93 39.45
CA ASP A 325 9.11 -26.84 39.65
C ASP A 325 9.91 -27.23 38.38
N GLN A 326 10.29 -26.24 37.57
CA GLN A 326 11.34 -26.39 36.53
C GLN A 326 12.18 -25.10 36.40
N GLU A 327 13.51 -25.23 36.23
CA GLU A 327 14.40 -24.13 35.84
C GLU A 327 14.03 -23.62 34.44
N MET A 328 13.02 -22.76 34.36
CA MET A 328 12.61 -22.09 33.14
C MET A 328 13.29 -20.72 33.03
N VAL A 329 13.93 -20.45 31.89
CA VAL A 329 14.61 -19.16 31.63
C VAL A 329 13.66 -18.25 30.86
N PHE A 330 13.09 -17.28 31.58
CA PHE A 330 12.27 -16.21 31.02
C PHE A 330 13.02 -14.88 31.07
N ASP A 331 12.81 -14.04 30.06
CA ASP A 331 13.23 -12.64 30.03
C ASP A 331 12.03 -11.75 29.64
N VAL A 332 11.90 -10.57 30.24
CA VAL A 332 10.78 -9.64 29.96
C VAL A 332 11.33 -8.38 29.34
N THR A 333 10.73 -7.96 28.22
CA THR A 333 11.01 -6.66 27.62
C THR A 333 9.70 -5.94 27.31
N LEU A 334 9.76 -4.61 27.38
CA LEU A 334 8.77 -3.73 26.75
C LEU A 334 8.88 -3.82 25.23
#